data_AF-A0AAU3RNH2-F1
#
_entry.id   AF-A0AAU3RNH2-F1
#
_cell.length_a   1.000
_cell.length_b   1.000
_cell.length_c   1.000
_cell.angle_alpha   90.00
_cell.angle_beta   90.00
_cell.angle_gamma   90.00
#
_symmetry.space_group_name_H-M   'P 1'
#
loop_
_entity.id
_entity.type
_entity.pdbx_description
1 polymer ?
#
loop_
_entity_poly.entity_id
_entity_poly.type
_entity_poly.pdbx_seq_one_letter_code
_entity_poly.pdbx_strand_id
1 'polypeptide(L)'
;MTTAMNDGRQADTERRRSRVQSAITAAHHDGTPLTASAIARAARVDRTFLYRHRDLLDVLHTAAHEPAKPTAGGPAVTRASLQTDLANAAARSARLATRVQQLEERLSRALGEEVWRTSGLGAPADVAELNSRLTQIEQRNVELTRALEERQAELDAARAANRDLTLALNQRG
;
A
#
# COMPACT_ATOMS: atom_id res chain seq x y z
N MET A 1 57.77 -32.24 11.25
CA MET A 1 56.79 -32.95 12.11
C MET A 1 55.43 -32.25 12.24
N THR A 2 55.31 -30.94 11.97
CA THR A 2 54.04 -30.19 12.07
C THR A 2 53.06 -30.42 10.90
N THR A 3 53.56 -30.70 9.70
CA THR A 3 52.74 -30.93 8.49
C THR A 3 51.85 -32.17 8.61
N ALA A 4 52.41 -33.30 9.05
CA ALA A 4 51.66 -34.55 9.20
C ALA A 4 50.52 -34.47 10.23
N MET A 5 50.66 -33.65 11.28
CA MET A 5 49.58 -33.41 12.26
C MET A 5 48.49 -32.49 11.71
N ASN A 6 48.85 -31.53 10.85
CA ASN A 6 47.87 -30.68 10.17
C ASN A 6 47.08 -31.46 9.12
N ASP A 7 47.73 -32.34 8.36
CA ASP A 7 47.08 -33.23 7.39
C ASP A 7 46.09 -34.19 8.08
N GLY A 8 46.48 -34.73 9.24
CA GLY A 8 45.59 -35.57 10.05
C GLY A 8 44.34 -34.84 10.55
N ARG A 9 44.47 -33.56 10.95
CA ARG A 9 43.34 -32.72 11.37
C ARG A 9 42.42 -32.34 10.20
N GLN A 10 42.99 -32.06 9.04
CA GLN A 10 42.22 -31.79 7.82
C GLN A 10 41.43 -33.04 7.40
N ALA A 11 42.06 -34.22 7.39
CA ALA A 11 41.39 -35.47 7.05
C ALA A 11 40.26 -35.83 8.04
N ASP A 12 40.44 -35.56 9.34
CA ASP A 12 39.36 -35.74 10.32
C ASP A 12 38.20 -34.77 10.10
N THR A 13 38.49 -33.51 9.77
CA THR A 13 37.48 -32.49 9.46
C THR A 13 36.67 -32.89 8.22
N GLU A 14 37.34 -33.34 7.15
CA GLU A 14 36.70 -33.78 5.91
C GLU A 14 35.77 -34.98 6.13
N ARG A 15 36.21 -35.97 6.92
CA ARG A 15 35.36 -37.12 7.31
C ARG A 15 34.12 -36.68 8.08
N ARG A 16 34.25 -35.73 9.02
CA ARG A 16 33.11 -35.19 9.75
C ARG A 16 32.15 -34.44 8.82
N ARG A 17 32.66 -33.65 7.87
CA ARG A 17 31.86 -32.94 6.86
C ARG A 17 31.09 -33.93 5.97
N SER A 18 31.76 -34.95 5.45
CA SER A 18 31.13 -36.00 4.65
C SER A 18 29.97 -36.69 5.39
N ARG A 19 30.16 -37.05 6.67
CA ARG A 19 29.07 -37.64 7.48
C ARG A 19 27.89 -36.70 7.69
N VAL A 20 28.14 -35.39 7.89
CA VAL A 20 27.07 -34.39 8.00
C VAL A 20 26.28 -34.32 6.70
N GLN A 21 26.96 -34.27 5.55
CA GLN A 21 26.29 -34.21 4.26
C GLN A 21 25.48 -35.47 3.96
N SER A 22 26.01 -36.66 4.25
CA SER A 22 25.25 -37.92 4.15
C SER A 22 24.03 -37.94 5.07
N ALA A 23 24.15 -37.42 6.30
CA ALA A 23 23.03 -37.33 7.23
C ALA A 23 21.93 -36.36 6.76
N ILE A 24 22.29 -35.25 6.10
CA ILE A 24 21.33 -34.33 5.48
C ILE A 24 20.58 -35.02 4.35
N THR A 25 21.28 -35.72 3.45
CA THR A 25 20.66 -36.46 2.34
C THR A 25 19.71 -37.54 2.84
N ALA A 26 20.12 -38.31 3.85
CA ALA A 26 19.27 -39.34 4.46
C ALA A 26 18.04 -38.70 5.13
N ALA A 27 18.22 -37.61 5.88
CA ALA A 27 17.13 -36.93 6.55
C ALA A 27 16.10 -36.37 5.57
N HIS A 28 16.56 -35.84 4.44
CA HIS A 28 15.72 -35.35 3.35
C HIS A 28 14.96 -36.47 2.64
N HIS A 29 15.58 -37.66 2.46
CA HIS A 29 14.91 -38.83 1.89
C HIS A 29 13.84 -39.42 2.81
N ASP A 30 14.12 -39.50 4.12
CA ASP A 30 13.26 -40.15 5.11
C ASP A 30 12.20 -39.21 5.70
N GLY A 31 12.18 -37.94 5.28
CA GLY A 31 11.25 -36.92 5.77
C GLY A 31 11.43 -36.56 7.25
N THR A 32 12.61 -36.83 7.81
CA THR A 32 12.91 -36.52 9.21
C THR A 32 13.20 -35.03 9.40
N PRO A 33 13.03 -34.47 10.61
CA PRO A 33 13.20 -33.03 10.84
C PRO A 33 14.64 -32.58 10.55
N LEU A 34 14.81 -31.75 9.51
CA LEU A 34 16.05 -31.11 9.06
C LEU A 34 16.50 -29.98 10.01
N THR A 35 16.63 -30.27 11.31
CA THR A 35 17.15 -29.33 12.31
C THR A 35 18.63 -29.57 12.58
N ALA A 36 19.38 -28.51 12.87
CA ALA A 36 20.81 -28.60 13.15
C ALA A 36 21.14 -29.60 14.28
N SER A 37 20.28 -29.70 15.30
CA SER A 37 20.42 -30.67 16.41
C SER A 37 20.18 -32.12 15.98
N ALA A 38 19.22 -32.36 15.09
CA ALA A 38 18.93 -33.71 14.60
C ALA A 38 20.06 -34.21 13.70
N ILE A 39 20.55 -33.36 12.80
CA ILE A 39 21.66 -33.68 11.89
C ILE A 39 22.97 -33.87 12.66
N ALA A 40 23.26 -33.04 13.67
CA ALA A 40 24.43 -33.24 14.54
C ALA A 40 24.44 -34.65 15.18
N ARG A 41 23.29 -35.08 15.69
CA ARG A 41 23.12 -36.40 16.31
C ARG A 41 23.27 -37.52 15.29
N ALA A 42 22.63 -37.40 14.12
CA ALA A 42 22.69 -38.38 13.05
C ALA A 42 24.12 -38.54 12.48
N ALA A 43 24.85 -37.43 12.31
CA ALA A 43 26.22 -37.41 11.81
C ALA A 43 27.28 -37.78 12.88
N ARG A 44 26.87 -37.95 14.15
CA ARG A 44 27.74 -38.13 15.33
C ARG A 44 28.81 -37.04 15.44
N VAL A 45 28.36 -35.78 15.40
CA VAL A 45 29.20 -34.58 15.52
C VAL A 45 28.60 -33.61 16.54
N ASP A 46 29.44 -32.83 17.22
CA ASP A 46 28.99 -31.79 18.15
C ASP A 46 28.28 -30.63 17.43
N ARG A 47 27.26 -30.04 18.05
CA ARG A 47 26.47 -28.94 17.47
C ARG A 47 27.34 -27.71 17.15
N THR A 48 28.39 -27.46 17.93
CA THR A 48 29.34 -26.36 17.72
C THR A 48 30.08 -26.50 16.40
N PHE A 49 30.32 -27.73 15.92
CA PHE A 49 30.96 -27.96 14.63
C PHE A 49 30.11 -27.45 13.46
N LEU A 50 28.80 -27.67 13.51
CA LEU A 50 27.87 -27.15 12.49
C LEU A 50 27.84 -25.63 12.50
N TYR A 51 27.80 -24.99 13.67
CA TYR A 51 27.83 -23.52 13.75
C TYR A 51 29.17 -22.90 13.35
N ARG A 52 30.28 -23.64 13.52
CA ARG A 52 31.60 -23.21 13.06
C ARG A 52 31.74 -23.28 11.54
N HIS A 53 30.97 -24.15 10.89
CA HIS A 53 30.99 -24.40 9.44
C HIS A 53 29.68 -23.91 8.80
N ARG A 54 29.63 -22.60 8.52
CA ARG A 54 28.46 -21.91 7.96
C ARG A 54 27.97 -22.51 6.64
N ASP A 55 28.91 -22.99 5.83
CA ASP A 55 28.63 -23.71 4.59
C ASP A 55 27.77 -24.97 4.79
N LEU A 56 27.98 -25.73 5.86
CA LEU A 56 27.14 -26.89 6.19
C LEU A 56 25.73 -26.47 6.63
N LEU A 57 25.59 -25.32 7.28
CA LEU A 57 24.28 -24.76 7.64
C LEU A 57 23.54 -24.26 6.40
N ASP A 58 24.25 -23.66 5.45
CA ASP A 58 23.66 -23.21 4.19
C ASP A 58 23.16 -24.40 3.36
N VAL A 59 23.89 -25.52 3.33
CA VAL A 59 23.42 -26.78 2.73
C VAL A 59 22.18 -27.32 3.46
N LEU A 60 22.16 -27.29 4.80
CA LEU A 60 21.00 -27.72 5.58
C LEU A 60 19.77 -26.84 5.30
N HIS A 61 19.95 -25.52 5.26
CA HIS A 61 18.86 -24.59 4.96
C HIS A 61 18.35 -24.78 3.53
N THR A 62 19.24 -24.98 2.56
CA THR A 62 18.86 -25.26 1.17
C THR A 62 18.04 -26.54 1.08
N ALA A 63 18.51 -27.63 1.71
CA ALA A 63 17.81 -28.90 1.75
C ALA A 63 16.46 -28.85 2.50
N ALA A 64 16.31 -27.94 3.47
CA ALA A 64 15.05 -27.71 4.18
C ALA A 64 14.01 -26.93 3.35
N HIS A 65 14.46 -26.12 2.37
CA HIS A 65 13.59 -25.37 1.47
C HIS A 65 13.34 -26.10 0.14
N GLU A 66 14.11 -27.15 -0.15
CA GLU A 66 13.89 -27.99 -1.33
C GLU A 66 12.65 -28.87 -1.11
N PRO A 67 11.67 -28.87 -2.03
CA PRO A 67 10.46 -29.65 -1.87
C PRO A 67 10.81 -31.14 -1.86
N ALA A 68 10.35 -31.86 -0.82
CA ALA A 68 10.60 -33.29 -0.66
C ALA A 68 10.29 -34.04 -1.96
N LYS A 69 11.28 -34.78 -2.48
CA LYS A 69 11.07 -35.66 -3.65
C LYS A 69 9.90 -36.59 -3.33
N PRO A 70 8.90 -36.71 -4.21
CA PRO A 70 7.75 -37.55 -3.95
C PRO A 70 8.25 -38.99 -3.77
N THR A 71 8.06 -39.51 -2.56
CA THR A 71 8.21 -40.93 -2.24
C THR A 71 7.32 -41.71 -3.20
N ALA A 72 7.89 -42.69 -3.90
CA ALA A 72 7.19 -43.55 -4.84
C ALA A 72 6.11 -44.38 -4.11
N GLY A 73 4.91 -43.81 -3.92
CA GLY A 73 3.84 -44.49 -3.20
C GLY A 73 2.56 -43.71 -2.90
N GLY A 74 2.54 -42.37 -3.04
CA GLY A 74 1.29 -41.60 -2.98
C GLY A 74 0.63 -41.47 -4.36
N PRO A 75 -0.71 -41.32 -4.46
CA PRO A 75 -1.35 -41.05 -5.75
C PRO A 75 -0.69 -39.81 -6.35
N ALA A 76 -0.02 -40.00 -7.50
CA ALA A 76 0.79 -38.97 -8.12
C ALA A 76 -0.12 -37.80 -8.49
N VAL A 77 -0.09 -36.73 -7.69
CA VAL A 77 -0.75 -35.46 -8.03
C VAL A 77 -0.17 -35.03 -9.36
N THR A 78 -0.99 -35.08 -10.40
CA THR A 78 -0.53 -34.80 -11.76
C THR A 78 -0.18 -33.33 -11.87
N ARG A 79 0.78 -33.00 -12.73
CA ARG A 79 1.14 -31.61 -13.05
C ARG A 79 -0.09 -30.77 -13.45
N ALA A 80 -1.05 -31.41 -14.13
CA ALA A 80 -2.33 -30.80 -14.50
C ALA A 80 -3.19 -30.41 -13.29
N SER A 81 -3.24 -31.26 -12.25
CA SER A 81 -3.91 -30.93 -10.99
C SER A 81 -3.27 -29.71 -10.31
N LEU A 82 -1.94 -29.69 -10.21
CA LEU A 82 -1.23 -28.55 -9.61
C LEU A 82 -1.42 -27.24 -10.38
N GLN A 83 -1.44 -27.30 -11.71
CA GLN A 83 -1.72 -26.14 -12.55
C GLN A 83 -3.16 -25.64 -12.34
N THR A 84 -4.11 -26.56 -12.21
CA THR A 84 -5.51 -26.24 -11.92
C THR A 84 -5.66 -25.60 -10.54
N ASP A 85 -4.98 -26.13 -9.53
CA ASP A 85 -4.98 -25.59 -8.17
C ASP A 85 -4.33 -24.20 -8.11
N LEU A 86 -3.24 -23.98 -8.85
CA LEU A 86 -2.61 -22.67 -8.98
C LEU A 86 -3.55 -21.65 -9.64
N ALA A 87 -4.20 -22.03 -10.74
CA ALA A 87 -5.18 -21.16 -11.40
C ALA A 87 -6.35 -20.82 -10.47
N ASN A 88 -6.85 -21.81 -9.73
CA ASN A 88 -7.92 -21.62 -8.75
C ASN A 88 -7.48 -20.70 -7.61
N ALA A 89 -6.25 -20.85 -7.10
CA ALA A 89 -5.69 -19.99 -6.07
C ALA A 89 -5.53 -18.54 -6.56
N ALA A 90 -5.01 -18.34 -7.78
CA ALA A 90 -4.89 -17.03 -8.39
C ALA A 90 -6.25 -16.35 -8.56
N ALA A 91 -7.27 -17.08 -9.03
CA ALA A 91 -8.63 -16.58 -9.16
C ALA A 91 -9.26 -16.19 -7.81
N ARG A 92 -9.01 -16.98 -6.74
CA ARG A 92 -9.44 -16.62 -5.38
C ARG A 92 -8.74 -15.35 -4.89
N SER A 93 -7.44 -15.23 -5.10
CA SER A 93 -6.66 -14.05 -4.72
C SER A 93 -7.18 -12.79 -5.41
N ALA A 94 -7.47 -12.86 -6.71
CA ALA A 94 -8.04 -11.74 -7.46
C ALA A 94 -9.40 -11.29 -6.88
N ARG A 95 -10.30 -12.24 -6.58
CA ARG A 95 -11.60 -11.93 -5.97
C ARG A 95 -11.47 -11.28 -4.59
N LEU A 96 -10.53 -11.75 -3.77
CA LEU A 96 -10.27 -11.16 -2.46
C LEU A 96 -9.71 -9.75 -2.58
N ALA A 97 -8.79 -9.49 -3.52
CA ALA A 97 -8.24 -8.16 -3.77
C ALA A 97 -9.34 -7.16 -4.20
N THR A 98 -10.22 -7.56 -5.12
CA THR A 98 -11.37 -6.74 -5.50
C THR A 98 -12.28 -6.45 -4.31
N ARG A 99 -12.50 -7.44 -3.43
CA ARG A 99 -13.34 -7.24 -2.25
C ARG A 99 -12.71 -6.29 -1.23
N VAL A 100 -11.39 -6.37 -1.03
CA VAL A 100 -10.65 -5.44 -0.18
C VAL A 100 -10.79 -4.02 -0.70
N GLN A 101 -10.55 -3.80 -2.01
CA GLN A 101 -10.71 -2.48 -2.63
C GLN A 101 -12.13 -1.91 -2.42
N GLN A 102 -13.17 -2.72 -2.64
CA GLN A 102 -14.56 -2.28 -2.40
C GLN A 102 -14.82 -1.92 -0.93
N LEU A 103 -14.22 -2.64 0.02
CA LEU A 103 -14.36 -2.35 1.44
C LEU A 103 -13.60 -1.08 1.82
N GLU A 104 -12.41 -0.88 1.27
CA GLU A 104 -11.61 0.35 1.45
C GLU A 104 -12.34 1.58 0.89
N GLU A 105 -12.95 1.48 -0.29
CA GLU A 105 -13.76 2.55 -0.88
C GLU A 105 -14.99 2.88 -0.02
N ARG A 106 -15.68 1.85 0.49
CA ARG A 106 -16.82 2.04 1.39
C ARG A 106 -16.40 2.63 2.73
N LEU A 107 -15.27 2.19 3.27
CA LEU A 107 -14.71 2.72 4.51
C LEU A 107 -14.29 4.18 4.34
N SER A 108 -13.61 4.50 3.24
CA SER A 108 -13.23 5.88 2.91
C SER A 108 -14.45 6.79 2.78
N ARG A 109 -15.55 6.30 2.18
CA ARG A 109 -16.81 7.06 2.10
C ARG A 109 -17.44 7.26 3.49
N ALA A 110 -17.54 6.19 4.29
CA ALA A 110 -18.12 6.28 5.63
C ALA A 110 -17.30 7.17 6.57
N LEU A 111 -15.97 7.08 6.50
CA LEU A 111 -15.06 7.95 7.24
C LEU A 111 -15.10 9.38 6.69
N GLY A 112 -15.23 9.57 5.38
CA GLY A 112 -15.43 10.88 4.77
C GLY A 112 -16.72 11.54 5.28
N GLU A 113 -17.83 10.80 5.33
CA GLU A 113 -19.10 11.27 5.91
C GLU A 113 -18.99 11.55 7.42
N GLU A 114 -18.27 10.72 8.18
CA GLU A 114 -18.07 10.93 9.62
C GLU A 114 -17.16 12.11 9.92
N VAL A 115 -16.07 12.27 9.17
CA VAL A 115 -15.16 13.41 9.23
C VAL A 115 -15.90 14.66 8.79
N TRP A 116 -16.75 14.60 7.77
CA TRP A 116 -17.61 15.72 7.36
C TRP A 116 -18.58 16.14 8.46
N ARG A 117 -19.19 15.18 9.16
CA ARG A 117 -20.07 15.43 10.31
C ARG A 117 -19.32 15.97 11.54
N THR A 118 -18.12 15.48 11.80
CA THR A 118 -17.35 15.78 13.02
C THR A 118 -16.46 17.03 12.88
N SER A 119 -15.98 17.34 11.68
CA SER A 119 -15.09 18.49 11.42
C SER A 119 -15.76 19.86 11.54
N GLY A 120 -17.07 19.90 11.80
CA GLY A 120 -17.75 21.16 12.12
C GLY A 120 -17.79 22.18 10.96
N LEU A 121 -17.53 21.76 9.71
CA LEU A 121 -17.90 22.50 8.49
C LEU A 121 -19.43 22.40 8.25
N GLY A 122 -20.18 22.55 9.34
CA GLY A 122 -21.26 21.65 9.73
C GLY A 122 -22.65 22.09 9.31
N ALA A 123 -23.43 21.09 8.87
CA ALA A 123 -24.87 21.11 8.61
C ALA A 123 -25.33 21.78 7.29
N PRO A 124 -26.39 21.24 6.65
CA PRO A 124 -27.07 21.94 5.56
C PRO A 124 -27.58 23.32 5.97
N ALA A 125 -27.73 23.60 7.28
CA ALA A 125 -28.07 24.91 7.80
C ALA A 125 -26.99 25.97 7.52
N ASP A 126 -25.70 25.66 7.67
CA ASP A 126 -24.61 26.62 7.49
C ASP A 126 -24.36 26.90 5.99
N VAL A 127 -24.48 25.86 5.14
CA VAL A 127 -24.45 26.02 3.67
C VAL A 127 -25.69 26.77 3.17
N ALA A 128 -26.88 26.50 3.72
CA ALA A 128 -28.10 27.22 3.37
C ALA A 128 -28.05 28.69 3.84
N GLU A 129 -27.47 28.96 5.02
CA GLU A 129 -27.25 30.32 5.52
C GLU A 129 -26.24 31.07 4.64
N LEU A 130 -25.14 30.42 4.25
CA LEU A 130 -24.17 30.99 3.31
C LEU A 130 -24.80 31.29 1.95
N ASN A 131 -25.60 30.38 1.41
CA ASN A 131 -26.32 30.61 0.15
C ASN A 131 -27.35 31.73 0.28
N SER A 132 -28.09 31.79 1.41
CA SER A 132 -29.03 32.87 1.68
C SER A 132 -28.32 34.23 1.76
N ARG A 133 -27.16 34.29 2.43
CA ARG A 133 -26.31 35.49 2.48
C ARG A 133 -25.76 35.86 1.12
N LEU A 134 -25.35 34.88 0.31
CA LEU A 134 -24.87 35.10 -1.05
C LEU A 134 -25.98 35.75 -1.90
N THR A 135 -27.17 35.17 -1.92
CA THR A 135 -28.32 35.72 -2.64
C THR A 135 -28.69 37.12 -2.14
N GLN A 136 -28.65 37.36 -0.83
CA GLN A 136 -28.92 38.68 -0.27
C GLN A 136 -27.89 39.72 -0.73
N ILE A 137 -26.60 39.36 -0.76
CA ILE A 137 -25.53 40.24 -1.22
C ILE A 137 -25.62 40.48 -2.73
N GLU A 138 -25.93 39.48 -3.53
CA GLU A 138 -26.17 39.62 -4.96
C GLU A 138 -27.32 40.59 -5.24
N GLN A 139 -28.44 40.43 -4.53
CA GLN A 139 -29.58 41.33 -4.65
C GLN A 139 -29.23 42.76 -4.25
N ARG A 140 -28.46 42.93 -3.15
CA ARG A 140 -27.95 44.23 -2.72
C ARG A 140 -27.06 44.88 -3.80
N ASN A 141 -26.22 44.10 -4.46
CA ASN A 141 -25.37 44.59 -5.55
C ASN A 141 -26.21 45.08 -6.74
N VAL A 142 -27.26 44.33 -7.12
CA VAL A 142 -28.17 44.74 -8.20
C VAL A 142 -28.89 46.04 -7.84
N GLU A 143 -29.43 46.14 -6.61
CA GLU A 143 -30.09 47.35 -6.11
C GLU A 143 -29.15 48.57 -6.11
N LEU A 144 -27.92 48.40 -5.61
CA LEU A 144 -26.92 49.47 -5.57
C LEU A 144 -26.50 49.90 -6.99
N THR A 145 -26.34 48.95 -7.90
CA THR A 145 -26.00 49.25 -9.31
C THR A 145 -27.11 50.08 -9.96
N ARG A 146 -28.37 49.68 -9.78
CA ARG A 146 -29.52 50.43 -10.28
C ARG A 146 -29.59 51.84 -9.68
N ALA A 147 -29.37 51.97 -8.38
CA ALA A 147 -29.38 53.29 -7.72
C ALA A 147 -28.27 54.20 -8.26
N LEU A 148 -27.09 53.66 -8.59
CA LEU A 148 -26.02 54.41 -9.23
C LEU A 148 -26.41 54.86 -10.64
N GLU A 149 -27.02 53.99 -11.44
CA GLU A 149 -27.51 54.35 -12.77
C GLU A 149 -28.56 55.47 -12.73
N GLU A 150 -29.52 55.38 -11.81
CA GLU A 150 -30.55 56.40 -11.61
C GLU A 150 -29.92 57.75 -11.23
N ARG A 151 -28.97 57.76 -10.29
CA ARG A 151 -28.25 59.00 -9.89
C ARG A 151 -27.38 59.56 -11.00
N GLN A 152 -26.78 58.71 -11.83
CA GLN A 152 -26.00 59.16 -12.96
C GLN A 152 -26.89 59.84 -14.01
N ALA A 153 -28.07 59.27 -14.29
CA ALA A 153 -29.06 59.88 -15.19
C ALA A 153 -29.57 61.23 -14.65
N GLU A 154 -29.85 61.33 -13.35
CA GLU A 154 -30.24 62.60 -12.71
C GLU A 154 -29.14 63.66 -12.83
N LEU A 155 -27.87 63.29 -12.58
CA LEU A 155 -26.73 64.19 -12.70
C LEU A 155 -26.55 64.68 -14.13
N ASP A 156 -26.70 63.80 -15.12
CA ASP A 156 -26.55 64.17 -16.53
C ASP A 156 -27.70 65.07 -17.00
N ALA A 157 -28.93 64.84 -16.52
CA ALA A 157 -30.06 65.74 -16.74
C ALA A 157 -29.84 67.13 -16.10
N ALA A 158 -29.36 67.17 -14.85
CA ALA A 158 -29.04 68.44 -14.17
C ALA A 158 -27.91 69.20 -14.88
N ARG A 159 -26.89 68.49 -15.37
CA ARG A 159 -25.81 69.09 -16.17
C ARG A 159 -26.32 69.62 -17.51
N ALA A 160 -27.23 68.91 -18.17
CA ALA A 160 -27.86 69.37 -19.41
C ALA A 160 -28.67 70.66 -19.16
N ALA A 161 -29.54 70.67 -18.15
CA ALA A 161 -30.32 71.85 -17.78
C ALA A 161 -29.44 73.05 -17.43
N ASN A 162 -28.33 72.85 -16.72
CA ASN A 162 -27.35 73.91 -16.44
C ASN A 162 -26.70 74.47 -17.71
N ARG A 163 -26.36 73.61 -18.69
CA ARG A 163 -25.82 74.06 -19.98
C ARG A 163 -26.86 74.88 -20.74
N ASP A 164 -28.11 74.42 -20.80
CA ASP A 164 -29.19 75.12 -21.49
C ASP A 164 -29.49 76.49 -20.85
N LEU A 165 -29.50 76.57 -19.51
CA LEU A 165 -29.65 77.83 -18.78
C LEU A 165 -28.50 78.79 -19.05
N THR A 166 -27.26 78.29 -19.08
CA THR A 166 -26.08 79.10 -19.41
C THR A 166 -26.17 79.65 -20.84
N LEU A 167 -26.60 78.83 -21.81
CA LEU A 167 -26.83 79.28 -23.19
C LEU A 167 -27.92 80.35 -23.26
N ALA A 168 -29.04 80.16 -22.56
CA ALA A 168 -30.15 81.11 -22.54
C ALA A 168 -29.75 82.47 -21.92
N LEU A 169 -28.94 82.46 -20.84
CA LEU A 169 -28.43 83.69 -20.23
C LEU A 169 -27.47 84.44 -21.17
N ASN A 170 -26.57 83.72 -21.84
CA ASN A 170 -25.63 84.32 -22.79
C ASN A 170 -26.31 84.89 -24.05
N GLN A 171 -27.51 84.43 -24.41
CA GLN A 171 -28.29 84.97 -25.53
C GLN A 171 -29.13 86.20 -25.16
N ARG A 172 -29.28 86.48 -23.85
CA ARG A 172 -30.16 87.55 -23.33
C ARG A 172 -29.38 88.77 -22.80
N GLY A 173 -28.06 88.65 -22.67
CA GLY A 173 -27.13 89.76 -22.42
C GLY A 173 -26.48 90.22 -23.71
#